data_AF-A0A327KT95-F1
#
_entry.id   AF-A0A327KT95-F1
#
_cell.length_a   1.000
_cell.length_b   1.000
_cell.length_c   1.000
_cell.angle_alpha   90.00
_cell.angle_beta   90.00
_cell.angle_gamma   90.00
#
_symmetry.space_group_name_H-M   'P 1'
#
loop_
_entity.id
_entity.type
_entity.pdbx_description
1 polymer ?
#
loop_
_entity_poly.entity_id
_entity_poly.type
_entity_poly.pdbx_seq_one_letter_code
_entity_poly.pdbx_strand_id
1 'polypeptide(L)'
;MKPAGQMTLTLTAELEQFVRDEVRRGAFASSSEYVRDLVRERYMKERDRAAKLQALDAALSRGIADAEAGRTMPLEEAFKTLRAELGLPDQTYDE
;
A
#
# COMPACT_ATOMS: atom_id res chain seq x y z
N MET A 1 -16.98 -7.62 -24.73
CA MET A 1 -16.95 -6.29 -24.07
C MET A 1 -17.72 -6.39 -22.76
N LYS A 2 -17.10 -6.10 -21.61
CA LYS A 2 -17.88 -5.99 -20.35
C LYS A 2 -18.85 -4.82 -20.50
N PRO A 3 -20.13 -4.93 -20.10
CA PRO A 3 -21.05 -3.83 -20.20
C PRO A 3 -20.57 -2.70 -19.29
N ALA A 4 -20.37 -1.51 -19.87
CA ALA A 4 -20.10 -0.30 -19.11
C ALA A 4 -21.43 0.19 -18.53
N GLY A 5 -21.55 0.23 -17.21
CA GLY A 5 -22.67 0.91 -16.55
C GLY A 5 -22.49 2.43 -16.68
N GLN A 6 -23.51 3.13 -17.14
CA GLN A 6 -23.55 4.59 -17.13
C GLN A 6 -24.11 5.06 -15.78
N MET A 7 -23.44 6.04 -15.17
CA MET A 7 -23.86 6.61 -13.89
C MET A 7 -23.71 8.13 -13.95
N THR A 8 -24.76 8.85 -13.55
CA THR A 8 -24.73 10.31 -13.38
C THR A 8 -24.42 10.61 -11.91
N LEU A 9 -23.48 11.51 -11.67
CA LEU A 9 -22.99 11.84 -10.33
C LEU A 9 -23.07 13.36 -10.14
N THR A 10 -23.56 13.79 -8.98
CA THR A 10 -23.52 15.20 -8.57
C THR A 10 -22.35 15.40 -7.63
N LEU A 11 -21.48 16.34 -7.97
CA LEU A 11 -20.34 16.73 -7.13
C LEU A 11 -20.61 18.08 -6.47
N THR A 12 -19.99 18.32 -5.32
CA THR A 12 -19.89 19.68 -4.79
C THR A 12 -19.04 20.55 -5.72
N ALA A 13 -19.20 21.87 -5.68
CA ALA A 13 -18.43 22.78 -6.53
C ALA A 13 -16.91 22.63 -6.33
N GLU A 14 -16.48 22.37 -5.08
CA GLU A 14 -15.07 22.12 -4.75
C GLU A 14 -14.54 20.85 -5.42
N LEU A 15 -15.27 19.74 -5.35
CA LEU A 15 -14.86 18.47 -5.96
C LEU A 15 -14.88 18.54 -7.48
N GLU A 16 -15.85 19.25 -8.05
CA GLU A 16 -15.92 19.49 -9.49
C GLU A 16 -14.71 20.30 -9.97
N GLN A 17 -14.32 21.34 -9.22
CA GLN A 17 -13.14 22.13 -9.52
C GLN A 17 -11.86 21.31 -9.39
N PHE A 18 -11.74 20.50 -8.34
CA PHE A 18 -10.63 19.58 -8.16
C PHE A 18 -10.49 18.62 -9.35
N VAL A 19 -11.57 17.97 -9.78
CA VAL A 19 -11.54 17.07 -10.94
C VAL A 19 -11.12 17.81 -12.21
N ARG A 20 -11.61 19.03 -12.43
CA ARG A 20 -11.18 19.86 -13.57
C ARG A 20 -9.70 20.20 -13.51
N ASP A 21 -9.18 20.51 -12.33
CA ASP A 21 -7.77 20.84 -12.12
C ASP A 21 -6.89 19.63 -12.41
N GLU A 22 -7.29 18.45 -11.94
CA GLU A 22 -6.56 17.19 -12.17
C GLU A 22 -6.57 16.78 -13.64
N VAL A 23 -7.67 16.98 -14.35
CA VAL A 23 -7.72 16.77 -15.81
C VAL A 23 -6.79 17.74 -16.54
N ARG A 24 -6.66 18.99 -16.06
CA ARG A 24 -5.73 19.98 -16.64
C ARG A 24 -4.26 19.72 -16.30
N ARG A 25 -3.99 19.19 -15.10
CA ARG A 25 -2.63 18.89 -14.59
C ARG A 25 -2.11 17.55 -15.11
N GLY A 26 -2.99 16.58 -15.33
CA GLY A 26 -2.66 15.21 -15.75
C GLY A 26 -2.90 14.94 -17.23
N ALA A 27 -2.62 13.69 -17.64
CA ALA A 27 -2.79 13.19 -19.00
C ALA A 27 -4.19 12.58 -19.27
N PHE A 28 -5.23 13.01 -18.54
CA PHE A 28 -6.58 12.46 -18.70
C PHE A 28 -7.34 13.20 -19.80
N ALA A 29 -8.00 12.48 -20.69
CA ALA A 29 -8.76 13.05 -21.79
C ALA A 29 -10.13 13.60 -21.35
N SER A 30 -10.64 13.18 -20.18
CA SER A 30 -11.93 13.67 -19.65
C SER A 30 -12.09 13.48 -18.14
N SER A 31 -13.00 14.26 -17.54
CA SER A 31 -13.41 14.08 -16.13
C SER A 31 -13.94 12.67 -15.84
N SER A 32 -14.66 12.06 -16.79
CA SER A 32 -15.18 10.70 -16.64
C SER A 32 -14.08 9.64 -16.63
N GLU A 33 -12.97 9.89 -17.34
CA GLU A 33 -11.80 9.02 -17.30
C GLU A 33 -11.09 9.12 -15.95
N TYR A 34 -10.84 10.35 -15.48
CA TYR A 34 -10.23 10.58 -14.16
C TYR A 34 -11.03 9.91 -13.04
N VAL A 35 -12.35 10.14 -13.01
CA VAL A 35 -13.23 9.55 -11.98
C VAL A 35 -13.24 8.02 -12.09
N ARG A 36 -13.23 7.46 -13.30
CA ARG A 36 -13.19 6.00 -13.50
C ARG A 36 -11.89 5.41 -12.95
N ASP A 37 -10.77 6.04 -13.21
CA ASP A 37 -9.47 5.58 -12.73
C ASP A 37 -9.36 5.73 -11.20
N LEU A 38 -9.83 6.84 -10.63
CA LEU A 38 -9.91 7.05 -9.18
C LEU A 38 -10.76 5.97 -8.48
N VAL A 39 -11.94 5.66 -9.04
CA VAL A 39 -12.82 4.60 -8.49
C VAL A 39 -12.18 3.23 -8.66
N ARG A 40 -11.51 2.96 -9.79
CA ARG A 40 -10.79 1.69 -10.00
C ARG A 40 -9.67 1.52 -8.99
N GLU A 41 -8.86 2.54 -8.77
CA GLU A 41 -7.78 2.51 -7.80
C GLU A 41 -8.33 2.22 -6.40
N ARG A 42 -9.41 2.93 -6.00
CA ARG A 42 -10.04 2.67 -4.70
C ARG A 42 -10.60 1.27 -4.59
N TYR A 43 -11.25 0.77 -5.64
CA TYR A 43 -11.78 -0.60 -5.68
C TYR A 43 -10.68 -1.65 -5.51
N MET A 44 -9.54 -1.49 -6.19
CA MET A 44 -8.41 -2.41 -6.05
C MET A 44 -7.81 -2.34 -4.64
N LYS A 45 -7.62 -1.13 -4.09
CA LYS A 45 -7.15 -0.95 -2.70
C LYS A 45 -8.05 -1.66 -1.70
N GLU A 46 -9.37 -1.56 -1.86
CA GLU A 46 -10.31 -2.20 -0.94
C GLU A 46 -10.29 -3.74 -1.07
N ARG A 47 -10.16 -4.26 -2.30
CA ARG A 47 -10.02 -5.70 -2.53
C ARG A 47 -8.77 -6.29 -1.89
N ASP A 48 -7.66 -5.56 -1.96
CA ASP A 48 -6.39 -6.03 -1.41
C ASP A 48 -6.31 -5.86 0.11
N ARG A 49 -7.17 -5.03 0.71
CA ARG A 49 -7.13 -4.71 2.14
C ARG A 49 -7.37 -5.93 3.02
N ALA A 50 -8.36 -6.75 2.70
CA ALA A 50 -8.68 -7.95 3.48
C ALA A 50 -7.53 -8.96 3.45
N ALA A 51 -6.94 -9.20 2.27
CA ALA A 51 -5.79 -10.09 2.13
C ALA A 51 -4.56 -9.58 2.88
N LYS A 52 -4.29 -8.28 2.83
CA LYS A 52 -3.19 -7.64 3.58
C LYS A 52 -3.38 -7.76 5.10
N LEU A 53 -4.61 -7.56 5.59
CA LEU A 53 -4.92 -7.73 7.01
C LEU A 53 -4.73 -9.18 7.45
N GLN A 54 -5.24 -10.14 6.66
CA GLN A 54 -5.05 -11.56 6.95
C GLN A 54 -3.56 -11.94 6.98
N ALA A 55 -2.76 -11.43 6.04
CA ALA A 55 -1.32 -11.67 6.01
C ALA A 55 -0.61 -11.04 7.22
N LEU A 56 -1.04 -9.86 7.65
CA LEU A 56 -0.52 -9.19 8.84
C LEU A 56 -0.86 -9.98 10.12
N ASP A 57 -2.12 -10.38 10.30
CA ASP A 57 -2.54 -11.18 11.45
C ASP A 57 -1.74 -12.49 11.54
N ALA A 58 -1.56 -13.19 10.41
CA ALA A 58 -0.76 -14.40 10.36
C ALA A 58 0.72 -14.16 10.72
N ALA A 59 1.30 -13.06 10.24
CA ALA A 59 2.67 -12.68 10.55
C ALA A 59 2.85 -12.33 12.05
N LEU A 60 1.88 -11.63 12.63
CA LEU A 60 1.86 -11.29 14.06
C LEU A 60 1.71 -12.54 14.92
N SER A 61 0.75 -13.43 14.61
CA SER A 61 0.58 -14.69 15.35
C SER A 61 1.84 -15.54 15.32
N ARG A 62 2.52 -15.62 14.17
CA ARG A 62 3.82 -16.31 14.07
C ARG A 62 4.88 -15.64 14.94
N GLY A 63 5.02 -14.32 14.87
CA GLY A 63 6.00 -13.57 15.66
C GLY A 63 5.79 -13.72 17.17
N ILE A 64 4.53 -13.73 17.62
CA ILE A 64 4.20 -13.99 19.03
C ILE A 64 4.60 -15.41 19.42
N ALA A 65 4.24 -16.42 18.62
CA ALA A 65 4.61 -17.81 18.89
C ALA A 65 6.13 -18.04 18.86
N ASP A 66 6.87 -17.31 18.03
CA ASP A 66 8.33 -17.32 18.02
C ASP A 66 8.90 -16.70 19.29
N ALA A 67 8.34 -15.57 19.75
CA ALA A 67 8.73 -14.94 21.01
C ALA A 67 8.46 -15.81 22.23
N GLU A 68 7.26 -16.40 22.34
CA GLU A 68 6.89 -17.31 23.42
C GLU A 68 7.77 -18.56 23.48
N ALA A 69 8.20 -19.05 22.31
CA ALA A 69 9.10 -20.19 22.21
C ALA A 69 10.59 -19.83 22.34
N GLY A 70 10.92 -18.56 22.60
CA GLY A 70 12.31 -18.11 22.71
C GLY A 70 13.09 -18.10 21.40
N ARG A 71 12.43 -18.19 20.24
CA ARG A 71 13.04 -18.08 18.90
C ARG A 71 13.26 -16.61 18.50
N THR A 72 13.78 -15.83 19.43
CA THR A 72 14.15 -14.43 19.21
C THR A 72 15.65 -14.27 19.44
N MET A 73 16.22 -13.21 18.88
CA MET A 73 17.62 -12.86 19.06
C MET A 73 17.76 -11.34 19.22
N PRO A 74 18.85 -10.87 19.84
CA PRO A 74 19.14 -9.45 19.93
C PRO A 74 19.18 -8.79 18.55
N LEU A 75 18.66 -7.57 18.45
CA LEU A 75 18.55 -6.84 17.19
C LEU A 75 19.92 -6.64 16.52
N GLU A 76 20.95 -6.31 17.31
CA GLU A 76 22.33 -6.14 16.82
C GLU A 76 22.88 -7.42 16.20
N GLU A 77 22.62 -8.57 16.82
CA GLU A 77 23.06 -9.87 16.32
C GLU A 77 22.33 -10.26 15.02
N ALA A 78 21.03 -9.94 14.93
CA ALA A 78 20.26 -10.14 13.72
C ALA A 78 20.80 -9.31 12.54
N PHE A 79 21.07 -8.01 12.76
CA PHE A 79 21.61 -7.15 11.71
C PHE A 79 23.02 -7.57 11.28
N LYS A 80 23.88 -7.94 12.24
CA LYS A 80 25.22 -8.46 11.95
C LYS A 80 25.15 -9.70 11.06
N THR A 81 24.27 -10.65 11.40
CA THR A 81 24.07 -11.88 10.64
C THR A 81 23.56 -11.59 9.23
N LEU A 82 22.55 -10.73 9.09
CA LEU A 82 21.97 -10.36 7.81
C LEU A 82 22.97 -9.64 6.89
N ARG A 83 23.80 -8.73 7.44
CA ARG A 83 24.84 -8.05 6.66
C ARG A 83 25.90 -9.00 6.17
N ALA A 84 26.33 -9.96 7.01
CA ALA A 84 27.28 -10.99 6.63
C ALA A 84 26.73 -11.86 5.49
N GLU A 85 25.45 -12.26 5.54
CA GLU A 85 24.80 -13.02 4.47
C GLU A 85 24.66 -12.22 3.17
N LEU A 86 24.40 -10.93 3.25
CA LEU A 86 24.22 -10.04 2.10
C LEU A 86 25.54 -9.43 1.57
N GLY A 87 26.68 -9.71 2.21
CA GLY A 87 27.99 -9.15 1.84
C GLY A 87 28.10 -7.63 2.03
N LEU A 88 27.32 -7.06 2.95
CA LEU A 88 27.32 -5.62 3.23
C LEU A 88 28.40 -5.27 4.27
N PRO A 89 29.06 -4.10 4.16
CA PRO A 89 30.01 -3.64 5.16
C PRO A 89 29.30 -3.40 6.49
N ASP A 90 29.95 -3.77 7.60
CA ASP A 90 29.39 -3.55 8.93
C ASP A 90 29.45 -2.06 9.26
N GLN A 91 28.29 -1.39 9.24
CA GLN A 91 28.18 -0.03 9.72
C GLN A 91 27.82 -0.08 11.20
N THR A 92 28.83 0.06 12.05
CA THR A 92 28.64 0.42 13.45
C THR A 92 28.08 1.83 13.48
N TYR A 93 26.81 1.98 13.88
CA TYR A 93 26.28 3.29 14.26
C TYR A 93 26.94 3.63 15.61
N ASP A 94 27.98 4.47 15.60
CA ASP A 94 28.41 5.16 16.81
C ASP A 94 27.27 6.11 17.23
N GLU A 95 26.88 6.02 18.51
CA GLU A 95 25.82 6.83 19.14
C GLU A 95 26.07 8.35 19.08
#